data_AF-A0A3P9NKX1-F1
#
_entry.id   AF-A0A3P9NKX1-F1
#
_cell.length_a   1.000
_cell.length_b   1.000
_cell.length_c   1.000
_cell.angle_alpha   90.00
_cell.angle_beta   90.00
_cell.angle_gamma   90.00
#
_symmetry.space_group_name_H-M   'P 1'
#
loop_
_entity.id
_entity.type
_entity.pdbx_description
1 polymer ?
#
loop_
_entity_poly.entity_id
_entity_poly.type
_entity_poly.pdbx_seq_one_letter_code
_entity_poly.pdbx_strand_id
1 'polypeptide(L)'
;FENTSCSSCTDGTFMDHPNGLKRCTPCSTCDSAGLKVKRGCEITADTVCEPMEGFYCTDLKSGGCAAAQKHRSCEPGQFISRMGTASTDTECSECSSGSFSDGTMLSCQLHTQCDKETLELIKAGTASTDAECGGKSSNNIGVVIGVPVFFLVAATIGGGVGFWIYHKNTKPSEMNKCK
;
A
#
# COMPACT_ATOMS: atom_id res chain seq x y z
N PHE A 1 64.13 33.73 27.47
CA PHE A 1 63.12 32.70 27.18
C PHE A 1 61.88 33.05 27.99
N GLU A 2 60.83 33.54 27.35
CA GLU A 2 59.52 33.72 27.98
C GLU A 2 58.90 32.34 28.17
N ASN A 3 58.47 32.01 29.39
CA ASN A 3 57.78 30.75 29.69
C ASN A 3 56.27 31.02 29.66
N THR A 4 55.54 30.35 28.77
CA THR A 4 54.08 30.50 28.67
C THR A 4 53.41 29.53 29.64
N SER A 5 52.57 30.05 30.53
CA SER A 5 51.76 29.22 31.43
C SER A 5 50.43 28.87 30.78
N CYS A 6 50.08 27.58 30.77
CA CYS A 6 48.82 27.08 30.25
C CYS A 6 47.97 26.44 31.36
N SER A 7 46.64 26.51 31.21
CA SER A 7 45.67 25.85 32.08
C SER A 7 44.74 24.97 31.26
N SER A 8 44.22 23.90 31.86
CA SER A 8 43.22 23.04 31.23
C SER A 8 41.89 23.79 31.00
N CYS A 9 41.15 23.36 29.97
CA CYS A 9 39.78 23.82 29.75
C CYS A 9 38.83 23.29 30.83
N THR A 10 37.75 24.03 31.07
CA THR A 10 36.66 23.61 31.96
C THR A 10 35.58 22.85 31.20
N ASP A 11 34.75 22.09 31.93
CA ASP A 11 33.58 21.41 31.36
C ASP A 11 32.74 22.35 30.49
N GLY A 12 32.29 21.85 29.33
CA GLY A 12 31.55 22.64 28.33
C GLY A 12 32.44 23.50 27.42
N THR A 13 33.76 23.42 27.54
CA THR A 13 34.71 24.05 26.62
C THR A 13 35.83 23.10 26.20
N PHE A 14 36.44 23.34 25.03
CA PHE A 14 37.50 22.50 24.49
C PHE A 14 38.63 23.32 23.83
N MET A 15 39.79 22.66 23.67
CA MET A 15 40.89 23.13 22.85
C MET A 15 41.55 21.94 22.12
N ASP A 16 41.42 21.89 20.81
CA ASP A 16 41.85 20.78 19.96
C ASP A 16 43.36 20.74 19.67
N HIS A 17 44.05 21.87 19.83
CA HIS A 17 45.51 21.95 19.67
C HIS A 17 46.12 23.05 20.57
N PRO A 18 47.40 22.91 20.97
CA PRO A 18 48.10 23.96 21.70
C PRO A 18 48.16 25.26 20.89
N ASN A 19 47.74 26.37 21.50
CA ASN A 19 47.77 27.69 20.88
C ASN A 19 47.90 28.81 21.93
N GLY A 20 47.93 30.07 21.46
CA GLY A 20 48.05 31.25 22.32
C GLY A 20 46.71 31.85 22.79
N LEU A 21 45.59 31.13 22.65
CA LEU A 21 44.30 31.64 23.08
C LEU A 21 44.23 31.71 24.60
N LYS A 22 43.67 32.82 25.12
CA LYS A 22 43.47 33.02 26.56
C LYS A 22 42.24 32.30 27.10
N ARG A 23 41.35 31.79 26.22
CA ARG A 23 40.09 31.13 26.58
C ARG A 23 39.86 29.94 25.66
N CYS A 24 39.29 28.88 26.21
CA CYS A 24 38.85 27.72 25.46
C CYS A 24 37.58 28.00 24.65
N THR A 25 37.34 27.20 23.62
CA THR A 25 36.20 27.32 22.72
C THR A 25 34.99 26.62 23.36
N PRO A 26 33.80 27.25 23.37
CA PRO A 26 32.58 26.56 23.80
C PRO A 26 32.29 25.35 22.92
N CYS A 27 31.82 24.26 23.52
CA CYS A 27 31.41 23.08 22.76
C CYS A 27 30.16 23.37 21.91
N SER A 28 30.12 22.80 20.71
CA SER A 28 28.93 22.73 19.87
C SER A 28 27.84 21.90 20.55
N THR A 29 26.58 22.21 20.25
CA THR A 29 25.42 21.40 20.64
C THR A 29 24.79 20.76 19.40
N CYS A 30 24.00 19.71 19.62
CA CYS A 30 23.28 18.99 18.55
C CYS A 30 21.78 19.30 18.59
N ASP A 31 21.43 20.58 18.76
CA ASP A 31 20.05 21.01 18.99
C ASP A 31 19.24 21.18 17.69
N SER A 32 19.90 21.12 16.53
CA SER A 32 19.22 21.19 15.24
C SER A 32 18.33 19.96 15.02
N ALA A 33 17.18 20.16 14.40
CA ALA A 33 16.21 19.10 14.15
C ALA A 33 16.85 17.91 13.40
N GLY A 34 16.61 16.70 13.88
CA GLY A 34 17.12 15.48 13.25
C GLY A 34 18.58 15.15 13.54
N LEU A 35 19.24 15.83 14.49
CA LEU A 35 20.59 15.48 14.96
C LEU A 35 20.58 14.89 16.37
N LYS A 36 21.55 14.01 16.64
CA LYS A 36 21.87 13.47 17.96
C LYS A 36 23.36 13.56 18.21
N VAL A 37 23.76 13.51 19.48
CA VAL A 37 25.17 13.47 19.87
C VAL A 37 25.76 12.10 19.51
N LYS A 38 26.78 12.10 18.65
CA LYS A 38 27.61 10.92 18.34
C LYS A 38 28.75 10.78 19.35
N ARG A 39 29.44 11.89 19.63
CA ARG A 39 30.50 11.99 20.62
C ARG A 39 30.29 13.26 21.43
N GLY A 40 30.28 13.13 22.75
CA GLY A 40 30.17 14.26 23.67
C GLY A 40 31.40 15.16 23.61
N CYS A 41 31.28 16.35 24.19
CA CYS A 41 32.41 17.26 24.29
C CYS A 41 33.47 16.74 25.28
N GLU A 42 34.73 16.96 24.93
CA GLU A 42 35.90 16.70 25.75
C GLU A 42 36.74 17.97 25.84
N ILE A 43 37.57 18.13 26.88
CA ILE A 43 38.43 19.30 27.03
C ILE A 43 39.41 19.50 25.86
N THR A 44 39.65 18.46 25.05
CA THR A 44 40.50 18.48 23.87
C THR A 44 39.76 18.29 22.55
N ALA A 45 38.43 18.17 22.55
CA ALA A 45 37.69 17.91 21.32
C ALA A 45 36.23 18.37 21.41
N ASP A 46 35.75 19.03 20.36
CA ASP A 46 34.35 19.48 20.25
C ASP A 46 33.36 18.31 20.30
N THR A 47 32.09 18.61 20.55
CA THR A 47 30.97 17.69 20.33
C THR A 47 30.88 17.30 18.85
N VAL A 48 30.61 16.03 18.56
CA VAL A 48 30.31 15.54 17.21
C VAL A 48 28.85 15.11 17.15
N CYS A 49 28.12 15.68 16.20
CA CYS A 49 26.72 15.34 15.95
C CYS A 49 26.58 14.36 14.78
N GLU A 50 25.52 13.58 14.76
CA GLU A 50 25.12 12.73 13.64
C GLU A 50 23.61 12.74 13.42
N PRO A 51 23.11 12.41 12.22
CA PRO A 51 21.68 12.31 11.98
C PRO A 51 20.99 11.24 12.85
N MET A 52 19.75 11.51 13.25
CA MET A 52 18.86 10.54 13.85
C MET A 52 18.38 9.51 12.80
N GLU A 53 17.79 8.40 13.26
CA GLU A 53 17.14 7.44 12.35
C GLU A 53 16.00 8.12 11.57
N GLY A 54 15.93 7.82 10.27
CA GLY A 54 15.01 8.49 9.35
C GLY A 54 15.47 9.88 8.89
N PHE A 55 16.72 10.27 9.15
CA PHE A 55 17.34 11.50 8.65
C PHE A 55 18.67 11.21 7.97
N TYR A 56 19.06 12.10 7.06
CA TYR A 56 20.38 12.12 6.42
C TYR A 56 21.04 13.48 6.58
N CYS A 57 22.37 13.49 6.54
CA CYS A 57 23.15 14.70 6.68
C CYS A 57 23.13 15.54 5.40
N THR A 58 22.83 16.83 5.54
CA THR A 58 22.87 17.81 4.44
C THR A 58 24.04 18.78 4.56
N ASP A 59 24.62 18.90 5.77
CA ASP A 59 25.81 19.73 6.02
C ASP A 59 26.84 18.95 6.85
N LEU A 60 27.93 18.54 6.20
CA LEU A 60 29.00 17.76 6.83
C LEU A 60 29.99 18.66 7.58
N LYS A 61 30.28 18.31 8.84
CA LYS A 61 31.23 19.06 9.70
C LYS A 61 32.18 18.11 10.42
N SER A 62 33.49 18.17 10.14
CA SER A 62 34.58 17.50 10.87
C SER A 62 34.26 16.11 11.44
N GLY A 63 33.79 15.18 10.59
CA GLY A 63 33.47 13.81 10.99
C GLY A 63 32.07 13.60 11.61
N GLY A 64 31.26 14.64 11.62
CA GLY A 64 29.86 14.66 12.01
C GLY A 64 28.99 15.47 11.05
N CYS A 65 27.85 15.94 11.55
CA CYS A 65 26.82 16.60 10.77
C CYS A 65 26.31 17.87 11.47
N ALA A 66 26.31 19.00 10.77
CA ALA A 66 25.81 20.27 11.27
C ALA A 66 24.31 20.50 11.00
N ALA A 67 23.76 19.87 9.95
CA ALA A 67 22.34 19.91 9.63
C ALA A 67 21.88 18.60 9.00
N ALA A 68 20.70 18.13 9.40
CA ALA A 68 20.10 16.91 8.87
C ALA A 68 18.69 17.18 8.35
N GLN A 69 18.27 16.37 7.38
CA GLN A 69 16.95 16.41 6.79
C GLN A 69 16.30 15.03 6.90
N LYS A 70 14.99 15.00 7.12
CA LYS A 70 14.22 13.76 7.16
C LYS A 70 14.29 13.08 5.79
N HIS A 71 14.43 11.76 5.78
CA HIS A 71 14.33 10.97 4.57
C HIS A 71 12.98 11.20 3.90
N ARG A 72 12.98 11.32 2.57
CA ARG A 72 11.74 11.40 1.80
C ARG A 72 10.98 10.08 1.88
N SER A 73 9.66 10.20 1.83
CA SER A 73 8.78 9.05 1.56
C SER A 73 8.64 8.87 0.04
N CYS A 74 8.40 7.63 -0.38
CA CYS A 74 7.97 7.36 -1.74
C CYS A 74 6.45 7.51 -1.82
N GLU A 75 5.96 7.98 -2.97
CA GLU A 75 4.53 8.15 -3.19
C GLU A 75 3.89 6.82 -3.59
N PRO A 76 2.57 6.64 -3.38
CA PRO A 76 1.86 5.50 -3.95
C PRO A 76 2.06 5.44 -5.46
N GLY A 77 2.39 4.26 -6.01
CA GLY A 77 2.90 4.14 -7.38
C GLY A 77 4.41 3.93 -7.48
N GLN A 78 5.14 4.29 -6.43
CA GLN A 78 6.59 4.13 -6.33
C GLN A 78 6.96 3.09 -5.28
N PHE A 79 8.11 2.47 -5.47
CA PHE A 79 8.77 1.63 -4.47
C PHE A 79 10.11 2.25 -4.05
N ILE A 80 10.59 1.87 -2.87
CA ILE A 80 11.91 2.25 -2.36
C ILE A 80 12.96 1.47 -3.13
N SER A 81 13.64 2.12 -4.09
CA SER A 81 14.69 1.50 -4.88
C SER A 81 16.03 1.51 -4.14
N ARG A 82 16.28 2.52 -3.29
CA ARG A 82 17.38 2.52 -2.32
C ARG A 82 16.93 3.10 -1.00
N MET A 83 17.25 2.39 0.08
CA MET A 83 17.05 2.90 1.44
C MET A 83 17.94 4.11 1.70
N GLY A 84 17.40 5.13 2.36
CA GLY A 84 18.17 6.24 2.87
C GLY A 84 19.22 5.79 3.90
N THR A 85 20.32 6.53 3.96
CA THR A 85 21.41 6.32 4.94
C THR A 85 21.64 7.59 5.75
N ALA A 86 22.59 7.57 6.68
CA ALA A 86 22.99 8.78 7.40
C ALA A 86 23.57 9.88 6.48
N SER A 87 23.96 9.55 5.24
CA SER A 87 24.55 10.51 4.29
C SER A 87 23.78 10.67 2.99
N THR A 88 22.75 9.85 2.75
CA THR A 88 21.98 9.88 1.49
C THR A 88 20.50 9.77 1.78
N ASP A 89 19.70 10.46 0.99
CA ASP A 89 18.24 10.34 1.06
C ASP A 89 17.75 8.99 0.48
N THR A 90 16.50 8.66 0.75
CA THR A 90 15.79 7.54 0.12
C THR A 90 15.62 7.79 -1.38
N GLU A 91 15.88 6.78 -2.19
CA GLU A 91 15.57 6.82 -3.63
C GLU A 91 14.30 6.02 -3.91
N CYS A 92 13.45 6.59 -4.76
CA CYS A 92 12.17 6.02 -5.16
C CYS A 92 12.17 5.73 -6.66
N SER A 93 11.45 4.70 -7.10
CA SER A 93 11.29 4.36 -8.51
C SER A 93 9.86 3.93 -8.81
N GLU A 94 9.41 4.17 -10.03
CA GLU A 94 8.04 3.88 -10.47
C GLU A 94 7.79 2.38 -10.63
N CYS A 95 6.57 1.95 -10.33
CA CYS A 95 6.12 0.60 -10.65
C CYS A 95 5.86 0.42 -12.14
N SER A 96 6.30 -0.71 -12.68
CA SER A 96 5.97 -1.12 -14.05
C SER A 96 4.49 -1.52 -14.17
N SER A 97 3.94 -1.47 -15.38
CA SER A 97 2.60 -1.94 -15.66
C SER A 97 2.38 -3.38 -15.17
N GLY A 98 1.23 -3.62 -14.54
CA GLY A 98 0.91 -4.92 -13.92
C GLY A 98 1.47 -5.10 -12.51
N SER A 99 2.02 -4.06 -11.90
CA SER A 99 2.49 -4.06 -10.51
C SER A 99 2.09 -2.79 -9.77
N PHE A 100 2.09 -2.85 -8.44
CA PHE A 100 1.71 -1.74 -7.58
C PHE A 100 2.55 -1.64 -6.30
N SER A 101 2.56 -0.46 -5.69
CA SER A 101 3.12 -0.20 -4.36
C SER A 101 2.42 0.97 -3.67
N ASP A 102 2.28 0.90 -2.35
CA ASP A 102 1.75 1.98 -1.51
C ASP A 102 2.80 3.04 -1.12
N GLY A 103 4.03 2.95 -1.66
CA GLY A 103 5.13 3.85 -1.33
C GLY A 103 6.03 3.37 -0.18
N THR A 104 5.68 2.27 0.50
CA THR A 104 6.44 1.76 1.65
C THR A 104 7.24 0.49 1.34
N MET A 105 6.96 -0.17 0.21
CA MET A 105 7.61 -1.43 -0.16
C MET A 105 8.98 -1.21 -0.82
N LEU A 106 9.87 -2.21 -0.69
CA LEU A 106 11.18 -2.27 -1.37
C LEU A 106 11.10 -2.73 -2.83
N SER A 107 9.93 -3.17 -3.27
CA SER A 107 9.67 -3.60 -4.63
C SER A 107 8.17 -3.56 -4.89
N CYS A 108 7.78 -3.32 -6.14
CA CYS A 108 6.37 -3.41 -6.52
C CYS A 108 5.87 -4.86 -6.44
N GLN A 109 4.63 -5.02 -5.99
CA GLN A 109 3.93 -6.29 -5.98
C GLN A 109 3.17 -6.46 -7.30
N LEU A 110 3.14 -7.67 -7.86
CA LEU A 110 2.35 -7.93 -9.06
C LEU A 110 0.85 -7.84 -8.74
N HIS A 111 0.07 -7.37 -9.70
CA HIS A 111 -1.38 -7.35 -9.58
C HIS A 111 -1.97 -8.75 -9.45
N THR A 112 -3.01 -8.87 -8.64
CA THR A 112 -3.83 -10.07 -8.53
C THR A 112 -4.48 -10.39 -9.87
N GLN A 113 -4.36 -11.65 -10.31
CA GLN A 113 -4.93 -12.15 -11.57
C GLN A 113 -6.24 -12.87 -11.29
N CYS A 114 -7.36 -12.13 -11.30
CA CYS A 114 -8.68 -12.65 -10.94
C CYS A 114 -9.08 -13.93 -11.71
N ASP A 115 -8.71 -14.02 -12.99
CA ASP A 115 -9.02 -15.18 -13.84
C ASP A 115 -8.38 -16.48 -13.32
N LYS A 116 -7.19 -16.40 -12.73
CA LYS A 116 -6.51 -17.55 -12.12
C LYS A 116 -7.21 -18.03 -10.86
N GLU A 117 -7.96 -17.14 -10.20
CA GLU A 117 -8.71 -17.42 -8.99
C GLU A 117 -10.18 -17.74 -9.27
N THR A 118 -10.56 -17.91 -10.55
CA THR A 118 -11.96 -18.11 -11.00
C THR A 118 -12.93 -16.98 -10.63
N LEU A 119 -12.39 -15.82 -10.26
CA LEU A 119 -13.11 -14.60 -9.95
C LEU A 119 -13.22 -13.71 -11.19
N GLU A 120 -14.14 -12.74 -11.16
CA GLU A 120 -14.26 -11.69 -12.17
C GLU A 120 -13.57 -10.41 -11.69
N LEU A 121 -12.89 -9.73 -12.61
CA LEU A 121 -12.31 -8.42 -12.35
C LEU A 121 -13.42 -7.39 -12.12
N ILE A 122 -13.52 -6.86 -10.90
CA ILE A 122 -14.42 -5.76 -10.57
C ILE A 122 -13.77 -4.43 -11.00
N LYS A 123 -12.49 -4.26 -10.65
CA LYS A 123 -11.76 -3.02 -10.88
C LYS A 123 -10.30 -3.31 -11.19
N ALA A 124 -9.80 -2.73 -12.28
CA ALA A 124 -8.42 -2.84 -12.67
C ALA A 124 -7.48 -2.25 -11.62
N GLY A 125 -6.36 -2.93 -11.37
CA GLY A 125 -5.28 -2.40 -10.54
C GLY A 125 -4.62 -1.18 -11.19
N THR A 126 -3.99 -0.37 -10.34
CA THR A 126 -3.21 0.81 -10.75
C THR A 126 -1.77 0.67 -10.24
N ALA A 127 -0.88 1.62 -10.53
CA ALA A 127 0.46 1.59 -9.93
C ALA A 127 0.43 1.72 -8.38
N SER A 128 -0.64 2.25 -7.80
CA SER A 128 -0.74 2.46 -6.35
C SER A 128 -1.63 1.43 -5.63
N THR A 129 -2.47 0.69 -6.35
CA THR A 129 -3.44 -0.23 -5.77
C THR A 129 -3.56 -1.52 -6.56
N ASP A 130 -3.83 -2.62 -5.88
CA ASP A 130 -4.10 -3.90 -6.52
C ASP A 130 -5.42 -3.91 -7.32
N ALA A 131 -5.59 -4.92 -8.17
CA ALA A 131 -6.85 -5.26 -8.80
C ALA A 131 -7.86 -5.79 -7.76
N GLU A 132 -9.13 -5.39 -7.89
CA GLU A 132 -10.20 -5.89 -7.04
C GLU A 132 -10.98 -6.99 -7.80
N CYS A 133 -11.08 -8.17 -7.18
CA CYS A 133 -11.74 -9.34 -7.75
C CYS A 133 -13.06 -9.65 -7.02
N GLY A 134 -14.04 -10.19 -7.74
CA GLY A 134 -15.38 -10.51 -7.25
C GLY A 134 -15.88 -11.88 -7.68
N GLY A 135 -16.82 -12.43 -6.91
CA GLY A 135 -17.51 -13.66 -7.31
C GLY A 135 -18.36 -13.43 -8.57
N LYS A 136 -18.41 -14.46 -9.44
CA LYS A 136 -19.29 -14.45 -10.62
C LYS A 136 -20.74 -14.32 -10.18
N SER A 137 -21.40 -13.24 -10.59
CA SER A 137 -22.85 -13.10 -10.40
C SER A 137 -23.56 -14.08 -11.33
N SER A 138 -23.76 -15.32 -10.86
CA SER A 138 -24.60 -16.29 -11.56
C SER A 138 -26.05 -15.81 -11.45
N ASN A 139 -26.44 -14.93 -12.38
CA ASN A 139 -27.83 -14.64 -12.63
C ASN A 139 -28.49 -15.94 -13.10
N ASN A 140 -29.12 -16.67 -12.17
CA ASN A 140 -29.93 -17.85 -12.44
C ASN A 140 -31.20 -17.47 -13.22
N ILE A 141 -31.04 -17.05 -14.47
CA ILE A 141 -32.14 -16.83 -15.44
C ILE A 141 -32.63 -18.18 -16.02
N GLY A 142 -32.07 -19.32 -15.57
CA GLY A 142 -32.46 -20.66 -16.02
C GLY A 142 -33.74 -21.24 -15.42
N VAL A 143 -34.31 -20.65 -14.37
CA VAL A 143 -35.45 -21.26 -13.64
C VAL A 143 -36.83 -20.79 -14.15
N VAL A 144 -36.91 -19.69 -14.92
CA VAL A 144 -38.21 -19.07 -15.28
C VAL A 144 -38.86 -19.63 -16.55
N ILE A 145 -38.18 -20.50 -17.33
CA ILE A 145 -38.76 -21.04 -18.57
C ILE A 145 -39.49 -22.37 -18.34
N GLY A 146 -39.12 -23.16 -17.32
CA GLY A 146 -39.76 -24.46 -17.05
C GLY A 146 -41.21 -24.36 -16.59
N VAL A 147 -41.53 -23.31 -15.81
CA VAL A 147 -42.86 -23.11 -15.21
C VAL A 147 -43.94 -22.76 -16.25
N PRO A 148 -43.77 -21.75 -17.13
CA PRO A 148 -44.78 -21.43 -18.13
C PRO A 148 -44.94 -22.54 -19.18
N VAL A 149 -43.86 -23.23 -19.57
CA VAL A 149 -43.94 -24.36 -20.52
C VAL A 149 -44.69 -25.55 -19.90
N PHE A 150 -44.45 -25.87 -18.63
CA PHE A 150 -45.18 -26.93 -17.94
C PHE A 150 -46.68 -26.61 -17.83
N PHE A 151 -47.05 -25.37 -17.50
CA PHE A 151 -48.45 -24.94 -17.47
C PHE A 151 -49.13 -24.97 -18.85
N LEU A 152 -48.42 -24.57 -19.92
CA LEU A 152 -48.95 -24.66 -21.29
C LEU A 152 -49.19 -26.11 -21.72
N VAL A 153 -48.28 -27.03 -21.41
CA VAL A 153 -48.44 -28.47 -21.72
C VAL A 153 -49.55 -29.10 -20.87
N ALA A 154 -49.67 -28.74 -19.59
CA ALA A 154 -50.76 -29.23 -18.75
C ALA A 154 -52.14 -28.73 -19.23
N ALA A 155 -52.23 -27.48 -19.70
CA ALA A 155 -53.47 -26.91 -20.22
C ALA A 155 -53.91 -27.55 -21.55
N THR A 156 -52.98 -27.88 -22.45
CA THR A 156 -53.31 -28.54 -23.72
C THR A 156 -53.79 -29.97 -23.51
N ILE A 157 -53.15 -30.71 -22.60
CA ILE A 157 -53.55 -32.08 -22.25
C ILE A 157 -54.89 -32.07 -21.51
N GLY A 158 -55.05 -31.21 -20.49
CA GLY A 158 -56.30 -31.08 -19.72
C GLY A 158 -57.48 -30.62 -20.57
N GLY A 159 -57.27 -29.64 -21.46
CA GLY A 159 -58.27 -29.15 -22.40
C GLY A 159 -58.69 -30.19 -23.44
N GLY A 160 -57.74 -30.97 -23.97
CA GLY A 160 -58.01 -32.05 -24.93
C GLY A 160 -58.87 -33.17 -24.33
N VAL A 161 -58.57 -33.60 -23.10
CA VAL A 161 -59.35 -34.63 -22.39
C VAL A 161 -60.75 -34.12 -22.05
N GLY A 162 -60.87 -32.88 -21.57
CA GLY A 162 -62.17 -32.26 -21.27
C GLY A 162 -63.07 -32.13 -22.50
N PHE A 163 -62.51 -31.67 -23.62
CA PHE A 163 -63.23 -31.55 -24.89
C PHE A 163 -63.71 -32.92 -25.42
N TRP A 164 -62.87 -33.96 -25.32
CA TRP A 164 -63.24 -35.32 -25.74
C TRP A 164 -64.38 -35.92 -24.90
N ILE A 165 -64.36 -35.72 -23.58
CA ILE A 165 -65.44 -36.17 -22.68
C ILE A 165 -66.73 -35.40 -22.95
N TYR A 166 -66.67 -34.08 -23.14
CA TYR A 166 -67.83 -33.26 -23.47
C TYR A 166 -68.48 -33.70 -24.78
N HIS A 167 -67.68 -33.94 -25.82
CA HIS A 167 -68.20 -34.37 -27.13
C HIS A 167 -68.71 -35.83 -27.12
N LYS A 168 -68.19 -36.68 -26.23
CA LYS A 168 -68.73 -38.03 -26.02
C LYS A 168 -70.11 -38.02 -25.37
N ASN A 169 -70.36 -37.09 -24.45
CA ASN A 169 -71.64 -36.98 -23.74
C ASN A 169 -72.73 -36.22 -24.51
N THR A 170 -72.38 -35.52 -25.61
CA THR A 170 -73.30 -34.66 -26.37
C THR A 170 -73.72 -35.20 -27.74
N LYS A 171 -73.48 -36.49 -28.05
CA LYS A 171 -74.09 -37.14 -29.22
C LYS A 171 -75.54 -37.56 -28.92
N PRO A 172 -76.57 -36.99 -29.58
CA PRO A 172 -77.94 -37.46 -29.48
C PRO A 172 -78.23 -38.46 -30.61
N SER A 173 -78.76 -39.64 -30.28
CA SER A 173 -79.40 -40.52 -31.26
C SER A 173 -80.69 -41.08 -30.70
N GLU A 174 -81.78 -40.43 -31.13
CA GLU A 174 -82.91 -41.05 -31.83
C GLU A 174 -83.70 -42.15 -31.08
N MET A 175 -84.89 -41.71 -30.66
CA MET A 175 -86.07 -42.49 -30.31
C MET A 175 -86.59 -43.28 -31.52
N ASN A 176 -86.77 -44.61 -31.40
CA ASN A 176 -87.96 -45.35 -31.84
C ASN A 176 -87.86 -46.88 -31.63
N LYS A 177 -88.79 -47.41 -30.82
CA LYS A 177 -89.68 -48.58 -31.05
C LYS A 177 -89.13 -49.82 -31.79
N CYS A 178 -89.21 -51.00 -31.16
CA CYS A 178 -90.32 -51.97 -31.38
C CYS A 178 -90.08 -53.36 -30.74
N LYS A 179 -91.20 -53.90 -30.22
CA LYS A 179 -91.68 -55.28 -30.07
C LYS A 179 -90.94 -56.27 -29.16
#